data_AF-A0AA85J546-F1
#
_entry.id   AF-A0AA85J546-F1
#
_cell.length_a   1.000
_cell.length_b   1.000
_cell.length_c   1.000
_cell.angle_alpha   90.00
_cell.angle_beta   90.00
_cell.angle_gamma   90.00
#
_symmetry.space_group_name_H-M   'P 1'
#
loop_
_entity.id
_entity.type
_entity.pdbx_description
1 polymer ?
#
loop_
_entity_poly.entity_id
_entity_poly.type
_entity_poly.pdbx_seq_one_letter_code
_entity_poly.pdbx_strand_id
1 'polypeptide(L)'
;MDTWKLIEERRMVKEKMIQCKDGQEKETLSSTYKALVKEVTNNARKDKRRFYDSLTTEAEKAAGKRDLRTLYQITKNLSGKKSTQVKSVKDSQGNPIIKEGREITQWADHFKALLNRPSPATHPETYTSAS
;
A
#
# COMPACT_ATOMS: atom_id res chain seq x y z
N MET A 1 7.75 13.98 18.12
CA MET A 1 6.87 14.23 16.95
C MET A 1 7.03 15.70 16.66
N ASP A 2 8.14 16.03 16.01
CA ASP A 2 8.68 17.40 16.06
C ASP A 2 8.30 18.19 14.80
N THR A 3 7.94 17.48 13.72
CA THR A 3 7.47 18.05 12.44
C THR A 3 6.20 18.90 12.61
N TRP A 4 5.24 18.48 13.44
CA TRP A 4 4.01 19.25 13.67
C TRP A 4 4.27 20.58 14.38
N LYS A 5 5.18 20.60 15.36
CA LYS A 5 5.58 21.84 16.05
C LYS A 5 6.23 22.81 15.07
N LEU A 6 7.14 22.33 14.23
CA LEU A 6 7.79 23.14 13.19
C LEU A 6 6.81 23.69 12.15
N ILE A 7 5.76 22.93 11.80
CA ILE A 7 4.70 23.42 10.90
C ILE A 7 3.95 24.59 11.54
N GLU A 8 3.65 24.50 12.84
CA GLU A 8 2.97 25.57 13.57
C GLU A 8 3.86 26.81 13.73
N GLU A 9 5.14 26.62 14.09
CA GLU A 9 6.11 27.72 14.16
C GLU A 9 6.26 28.44 12.82
N ARG A 10 6.36 27.69 11.72
CA ARG A 10 6.37 28.26 10.37
C ARG A 10 5.10 29.07 10.08
N ARG A 11 3.94 28.59 10.54
CA ARG A 11 2.65 29.30 10.39
C ARG A 11 2.67 30.63 11.13
N MET A 12 3.09 30.63 12.40
CA MET A 12 3.20 31.84 13.22
C MET A 12 4.19 32.86 12.63
N VAL A 13 5.37 32.43 12.17
CA VAL A 13 6.35 33.32 11.54
C VAL A 13 5.79 33.94 10.26
N LYS A 14 5.06 33.16 9.46
CA LYS A 14 4.41 33.66 8.25
C LYS A 14 3.36 34.72 8.57
N GLU A 15 2.57 34.52 9.62
CA GLU A 15 1.57 35.47 10.08
C GLU A 15 2.20 36.78 10.56
N LYS A 16 3.25 36.71 11.39
CA LYS A 16 4.04 37.87 11.82
C LYS A 16 4.62 38.64 10.63
N MET A 17 5.15 37.93 9.63
CA MET A 17 5.71 38.53 8.42
C MET A 17 4.67 39.28 7.57
N ILE A 18 3.41 38.84 7.58
CA ILE A 18 2.29 39.51 6.89
C ILE A 18 1.88 40.79 7.64
N GLN A 19 1.89 40.75 8.97
CA GLN A 19 1.49 41.88 9.82
C GLN A 19 2.58 42.96 9.97
N CYS A 20 3.85 42.57 9.84
CA CYS A 20 4.99 43.47 10.00
C CYS A 20 5.08 44.50 8.85
N LYS A 21 5.26 45.77 9.22
CA LYS A 21 5.41 46.91 8.29
C LYS A 21 6.86 47.37 8.14
N ASP A 22 7.71 47.04 9.10
CA ASP A 22 9.14 47.38 9.07
C ASP A 22 9.90 46.47 8.09
N GLY A 23 10.78 47.08 7.28
CA GLY A 23 11.54 46.37 6.25
C GLY A 23 12.59 45.43 6.81
N GLN A 24 13.31 45.86 7.85
CA GLN A 24 14.39 45.06 8.45
C GLN A 24 13.84 43.85 9.21
N GLU A 25 12.81 44.06 10.04
CA GLU A 25 12.16 42.95 10.74
C GLU A 25 11.55 41.93 9.75
N LYS A 26 10.95 42.39 8.66
CA LYS A 26 10.41 41.52 7.61
C LYS A 26 11.48 40.68 6.90
N GLU A 27 12.68 41.22 6.68
CA GLU A 27 13.83 40.48 6.13
C GLU A 27 14.25 39.33 7.08
N THR A 28 14.34 39.62 8.39
CA THR A 28 14.69 38.59 9.39
C THR A 28 13.62 37.50 9.48
N LEU A 29 12.34 37.86 9.47
CA LEU A 29 11.21 36.93 9.46
C LEU A 29 11.18 36.09 8.16
N SER A 30 11.55 36.67 7.03
CA SER A 30 11.67 35.96 5.75
C SER A 30 12.77 34.90 5.79
N SER A 31 13.93 35.24 6.36
CA SER A 31 15.05 34.30 6.54
C SER A 31 14.68 33.12 7.45
N THR A 32 14.06 33.42 8.61
CA THR A 32 13.60 32.38 9.55
C THR A 32 12.51 31.50 8.94
N TYR A 33 11.55 32.07 8.21
CA TYR A 33 10.54 31.31 7.48
C TYR A 33 11.16 30.33 6.47
N LYS A 34 12.16 30.78 5.69
CA LYS A 34 12.88 29.92 4.73
C LYS A 34 13.61 28.77 5.43
N ALA A 35 14.25 29.03 6.57
CA ALA A 35 14.90 28.00 7.38
C ALA A 35 13.89 26.96 7.88
N LEU A 36 12.76 27.41 8.45
CA LEU A 36 11.70 26.52 8.92
C LEU A 36 11.06 25.71 7.80
N VAL A 37 10.86 26.27 6.61
CA VAL A 37 10.39 25.51 5.44
C VAL A 37 11.36 24.37 5.12
N LYS A 38 12.67 24.65 5.04
CA LYS A 38 13.68 23.62 4.77
C LYS A 38 13.66 22.53 5.83
N GLU A 39 13.56 22.92 7.11
CA GLU A 39 13.52 21.98 8.22
C GLU A 39 12.26 21.10 8.22
N VAL A 40 11.09 21.69 8.01
CA VAL A 40 9.83 20.95 7.85
C VAL A 40 9.93 19.93 6.72
N THR A 41 10.46 20.31 5.54
CA THR A 41 10.59 19.35 4.43
C THR A 41 11.57 18.22 4.76
N ASN A 42 12.66 18.52 5.47
CA ASN A 42 13.63 17.51 5.89
C ASN A 42 13.06 16.54 6.93
N ASN A 43 12.33 17.05 7.92
CA ASN A 43 11.69 16.21 8.93
C ASN A 43 10.54 15.40 8.35
N ALA A 44 9.71 15.96 7.45
CA ALA A 44 8.69 15.18 6.74
C ALA A 44 9.29 14.02 5.94
N ARG A 45 10.46 14.23 5.29
CA ARG A 45 11.20 13.16 4.61
C ARG A 45 11.74 12.11 5.59
N LYS A 46 12.24 12.53 6.76
CA LYS A 46 12.71 11.61 7.81
C LYS A 46 11.56 10.78 8.38
N ASP A 47 10.43 11.40 8.70
CA ASP A 47 9.23 10.73 9.19
C ASP A 47 8.72 9.70 8.18
N LYS A 48 8.66 10.09 6.89
CA LYS A 48 8.33 9.17 5.80
C LYS A 48 9.29 7.97 5.77
N ARG A 49 10.61 8.19 5.80
CA ARG A 49 11.59 7.09 5.83
C ARG A 49 11.38 6.17 7.03
N ARG A 50 11.26 6.73 8.24
CA ARG A 50 11.00 5.96 9.47
C ARG A 50 9.76 5.08 9.36
N PHE A 51 8.69 5.58 8.75
CA PHE A 51 7.49 4.80 8.50
C PHE A 51 7.78 3.59 7.59
N TYR A 52 8.44 3.79 6.45
CA TYR A 52 8.80 2.69 5.55
C TYR A 52 9.81 1.70 6.17
N ASP A 53 10.78 2.19 6.95
CA ASP A 53 11.75 1.36 7.67
C ASP A 53 11.06 0.47 8.69
N SER A 54 10.08 1.01 9.45
CA SER A 54 9.27 0.23 10.39
C SER A 54 8.45 -0.86 9.72
N LEU A 55 7.83 -0.57 8.57
CA LEU A 55 7.09 -1.55 7.79
C LEU A 55 8.00 -2.65 7.26
N THR A 56 9.19 -2.30 6.76
CA THR A 56 10.17 -3.26 6.26
C THR A 56 10.65 -4.19 7.38
N THR A 57 10.96 -3.63 8.55
CA THR A 57 11.34 -4.40 9.73
C THR A 57 10.23 -5.37 10.17
N GLU A 58 8.97 -4.96 10.08
CA GLU A 58 7.82 -5.81 10.40
C GLU A 58 7.63 -6.93 9.37
N ALA A 59 7.83 -6.64 8.08
CA ALA A 59 7.81 -7.64 7.02
C ALA A 59 8.89 -8.72 7.24
N GLU A 60 10.12 -8.33 7.58
CA GLU A 60 11.21 -9.27 7.87
C GLU A 60 10.86 -10.19 9.05
N LYS A 61 10.28 -9.63 10.13
CA LYS A 61 9.80 -10.40 11.28
C LYS A 61 8.68 -11.38 10.89
N ALA A 62 7.74 -10.96 10.07
CA ALA A 62 6.65 -11.81 9.58
C ALA A 62 7.18 -12.97 8.73
N ALA A 63 8.15 -12.70 7.84
CA ALA A 63 8.81 -13.71 7.03
C ALA A 63 9.53 -14.75 7.90
N GLY A 64 10.27 -14.30 8.93
CA GLY A 64 10.94 -15.21 9.88
C GLY A 64 9.97 -16.10 10.66
N LYS A 65 8.76 -15.59 10.96
CA LYS A 65 7.68 -16.36 11.61
C LYS A 65 6.87 -17.22 10.64
N ARG A 66 7.16 -17.19 9.34
CA ARG A 66 6.34 -17.78 8.27
C ARG A 66 4.88 -17.29 8.27
N ASP A 67 4.63 -16.08 8.78
CA ASP A 67 3.33 -15.43 8.72
C ASP A 67 3.16 -14.75 7.36
N LEU A 68 2.79 -15.57 6.36
CA LEU A 68 2.62 -15.13 4.98
C LEU A 68 1.49 -14.12 4.81
N ARG A 69 0.47 -14.15 5.68
CA ARG A 69 -0.66 -13.22 5.64
C ARG A 69 -0.17 -11.79 5.93
N THR A 70 0.54 -11.63 7.04
CA THR A 70 1.07 -10.32 7.47
C THR A 70 2.13 -9.82 6.49
N LEU A 71 3.04 -10.71 6.05
CA LEU A 71 4.04 -10.39 5.03
C LEU A 71 3.41 -9.86 3.73
N TYR A 72 2.37 -10.53 3.23
CA TYR A 72 1.66 -10.11 2.02
C TYR A 72 1.00 -8.74 2.20
N GLN A 73 0.32 -8.51 3.33
CA GLN A 73 -0.36 -7.24 3.59
C GLN A 73 0.61 -6.07 3.68
N ILE A 74 1.76 -6.25 4.36
CA ILE A 74 2.79 -5.22 4.47
C ILE A 74 3.42 -4.96 3.09
N THR A 75 3.77 -6.00 2.34
CA THR A 75 4.32 -5.87 0.99
C THR A 75 3.35 -5.14 0.06
N LYS A 76 2.05 -5.42 0.17
CA LYS A 76 0.99 -4.71 -0.54
C LYS A 76 0.98 -3.22 -0.19
N ASN A 77 1.06 -2.89 1.10
CA ASN A 77 1.14 -1.50 1.56
C ASN A 77 2.41 -0.79 1.04
N LEU A 78 3.56 -1.46 1.10
CA LEU A 78 4.85 -0.95 0.60
C LEU A 78 4.84 -0.71 -0.92
N SER A 79 4.18 -1.59 -1.68
CA SER A 79 4.13 -1.50 -3.14
C SER A 79 3.41 -0.27 -3.67
N GLY A 80 2.60 0.42 -2.85
CA GLY A 80 1.83 1.60 -3.23
C GLY A 80 0.82 1.36 -4.36
N LYS A 81 0.71 0.13 -4.87
CA LYS A 81 -0.25 -0.26 -5.89
C LYS A 81 -1.61 -0.26 -5.22
N LYS A 82 -2.44 0.73 -5.57
CA LYS A 82 -3.88 0.61 -5.43
C LYS A 82 -4.26 -0.60 -6.28
N SER A 83 -4.38 -1.76 -5.65
CA SER A 83 -4.90 -2.93 -6.32
C SER A 83 -6.32 -2.55 -6.72
N THR A 84 -6.51 -2.21 -7.98
CA THR A 84 -7.81 -2.21 -8.65
C THR A 84 -8.23 -3.67 -8.75
N GLN A 85 -8.35 -4.34 -7.61
CA GLN A 85 -9.02 -5.62 -7.53
C GLN A 85 -10.47 -5.28 -7.77
N VAL A 86 -10.92 -5.46 -9.01
CA VAL A 86 -12.33 -5.64 -9.30
C VAL A 86 -12.74 -6.84 -8.45
N LYS A 87 -13.32 -6.58 -7.27
CA LYS A 87 -13.69 -7.58 -6.25
C LYS A 87 -14.89 -8.43 -6.69
N SER A 88 -15.16 -8.56 -7.98
CA SER A 88 -16.27 -9.40 -8.44
C SER A 88 -15.72 -10.70 -8.98
N VAL A 89 -16.02 -11.78 -8.27
CA VAL A 89 -16.00 -13.11 -8.87
C VAL A 89 -16.98 -13.09 -10.03
N LYS A 90 -16.55 -13.59 -11.17
CA LYS A 90 -17.36 -13.64 -12.38
C LYS A 90 -17.97 -15.03 -12.50
N ASP A 91 -19.22 -15.09 -12.94
CA ASP A 91 -19.85 -16.35 -13.31
C ASP A 91 -19.19 -16.96 -14.56
N SER A 92 -19.59 -18.18 -14.95
CA SER A 92 -19.10 -18.86 -16.15
C SER A 92 -19.35 -18.10 -17.47
N GLN A 93 -20.14 -17.02 -17.43
CA GLN A 93 -20.46 -16.16 -18.57
C GLN A 93 -19.75 -14.79 -18.48
N GLY A 94 -18.87 -14.59 -17.48
CA GLY A 94 -18.07 -13.39 -17.32
C GLY A 94 -18.77 -12.23 -16.60
N ASN A 95 -19.97 -12.42 -16.05
CA ASN A 95 -20.72 -11.38 -15.34
C ASN A 95 -20.33 -11.31 -13.86
N PRO A 96 -20.22 -10.10 -13.28
CA PRO A 96 -19.88 -9.93 -11.87
C PRO A 96 -20.99 -10.45 -10.95
N ILE A 97 -20.65 -11.33 -10.00
CA ILE A 97 -21.57 -11.89 -9.01
C ILE A 97 -21.76 -10.86 -7.89
N ILE A 98 -22.97 -10.31 -7.78
CA ILE A 98 -23.31 -9.21 -6.85
C ILE A 98 -23.86 -9.74 -5.50
N LYS A 99 -24.12 -11.06 -5.37
CA LYS A 99 -24.73 -11.66 -4.16
C LYS A 99 -23.80 -12.67 -3.49
N GLU A 100 -23.35 -12.33 -2.28
CA GLU A 100 -22.46 -13.11 -1.39
C GLU A 100 -22.82 -14.61 -1.31
N GLY A 101 -24.10 -14.95 -1.27
CA GLY A 101 -24.55 -16.34 -1.15
C GLY A 101 -24.30 -17.23 -2.38
N ARG A 102 -24.15 -16.66 -3.59
CA ARG A 102 -23.88 -17.46 -4.81
C ARG A 102 -22.39 -17.72 -5.02
N GLU A 103 -21.56 -16.84 -4.49
CA GLU A 103 -20.11 -16.92 -4.61
C GLU A 103 -19.58 -18.16 -3.88
N ILE A 104 -20.00 -18.36 -2.62
CA ILE A 104 -19.59 -19.52 -1.81
C ILE A 104 -19.97 -20.84 -2.47
N THR A 105 -21.19 -20.95 -3.02
CA THR A 105 -21.65 -22.18 -3.68
C THR A 105 -20.81 -22.50 -4.92
N GLN A 106 -20.48 -21.48 -5.72
CA GLN A 106 -19.68 -21.67 -6.93
C GLN A 106 -18.21 -21.99 -6.61
N TRP A 107 -17.63 -21.37 -5.57
CA TRP A 107 -16.32 -21.76 -5.05
C TRP A 107 -16.33 -23.21 -4.53
N ALA A 108 -17.36 -23.60 -3.78
CA ALA A 108 -17.51 -24.96 -3.25
C ALA A 108 -17.61 -25.99 -4.38
N ASP A 109 -18.41 -25.72 -5.42
CA ASP A 109 -18.55 -26.61 -6.57
C ASP A 109 -17.24 -26.72 -7.37
N HIS A 110 -16.55 -25.60 -7.61
CA HIS A 110 -15.26 -25.57 -8.31
C HIS A 110 -14.19 -26.39 -7.57
N PHE A 111 -14.03 -26.17 -6.27
CA PHE A 111 -13.06 -26.93 -5.48
C PHE A 111 -13.46 -28.40 -5.31
N LYS A 112 -14.76 -28.71 -5.21
CA LYS A 112 -15.25 -30.09 -5.16
C LYS A 112 -14.91 -30.85 -6.45
N ALA A 113 -15.09 -30.23 -7.61
CA ALA A 113 -14.73 -30.82 -8.90
C ALA A 113 -13.21 -31.00 -9.07
N LEU A 114 -12.41 -30.04 -8.58
CA LEU A 114 -10.95 -30.09 -8.67
C LEU A 114 -10.35 -31.17 -7.76
N LEU A 115 -10.84 -31.27 -6.52
CA LEU A 115 -10.26 -32.16 -5.49
C LEU A 115 -10.82 -33.59 -5.53
N ASN A 116 -12.01 -33.80 -6.09
CA ASN A 116 -12.65 -35.12 -6.18
C ASN A 116 -12.69 -35.67 -7.62
N ARG A 117 -11.78 -35.22 -8.49
CA ARG A 117 -11.73 -35.73 -9.85
C ARG A 117 -11.31 -37.21 -9.83
N PRO A 118 -12.11 -38.14 -10.37
CA PRO A 118 -11.68 -39.54 -10.48
C PRO A 118 -10.45 -39.64 -11.38
N SER A 119 -9.59 -40.63 -11.11
CA SER A 119 -8.41 -40.88 -11.95
C SER A 119 -8.86 -41.00 -13.40
N PRO A 120 -8.26 -40.25 -14.34
CA PRO A 120 -8.64 -40.34 -15.75
C PRO A 120 -8.47 -41.79 -16.22
N ALA A 121 -9.51 -42.35 -16.84
CA ALA A 121 -9.53 -43.74 -17.27
C ALA A 121 -8.66 -44.02 -18.51
N THR A 122 -8.18 -42.96 -19.18
CA THR A 122 -7.31 -43.07 -20.35
C THR A 122 -6.04 -42.25 -20.12
N HIS A 123 -4.89 -42.92 -20.24
CA HIS A 123 -3.62 -42.23 -20.44
C HIS A 123 -3.69 -41.47 -21.77
N PRO A 124 -3.20 -40.22 -21.85
CA PRO A 124 -3.17 -39.51 -23.11
C PRO A 124 -2.30 -40.29 -24.09
N GLU A 125 -2.87 -40.78 -25.18
CA GLU A 125 -2.10 -41.40 -26.25
C GLU A 125 -1.18 -40.33 -26.84
N THR A 126 0.10 -40.41 -26.49
CA THR A 126 1.15 -39.68 -27.19
C THR A 126 1.36 -40.38 -28.52
N TYR A 127 0.77 -39.84 -29.60
CA TYR A 127 1.15 -40.25 -30.95
C TYR A 127 2.59 -39.78 -31.21
N THR A 128 3.55 -40.68 -30.96
CA THR A 128 4.88 -40.62 -31.56
C THR A 128 4.75 -41.04 -33.01
N SER A 129 4.68 -40.07 -33.92
CA SER A 129 5.05 -40.30 -35.32
C SER A 129 6.42 -39.69 -35.57
N ALA A 130 7.43 -40.54 -35.49
CA ALA A 130 8.71 -40.35 -36.15
C ALA A 130 8.64 -41.07 -37.50
N SER A 131 8.87 -40.32 -38.58
CA SER A 131 9.71 -40.66 -39.75
C SER A 131 9.43 -39.70 -40.89
#